data_AF-A0A1B5DFA0-F1
#
_entry.id   AF-A0A1B5DFA0-F1
#
_cell.length_a   1.000
_cell.length_b   1.000
_cell.length_c   1.000
_cell.angle_alpha   90.00
_cell.angle_beta   90.00
_cell.angle_gamma   90.00
#
_symmetry.space_group_name_H-M   'P 1'
#
loop_
_entity.id
_entity.type
_entity.pdbx_description
1 polymer ?
#
loop_
_entity_poly.entity_id
_entity_poly.type
_entity_poly.pdbx_seq_one_letter_code
_entity_poly.pdbx_strand_id
1 'polypeptide(L)'
;MLYHPGSDTVPFDASLYYFVGVFDIYDREETKGKELARYNPNDSKDRENLILKYCLDPYKRLSYRHRYKLIESLSFALNSVNFNFQSYFEDDPDKYTTMAWDETEIVDLRGFFADIYRLANEVWKDDLQKASREDQSTW
;
A
#
# COMPACT_ATOMS: atom_id res chain seq x y z
N MET A 1 -4.27 -3.00 -21.51
CA MET A 1 -4.56 -2.11 -20.38
C MET A 1 -4.87 -2.98 -19.17
N LEU A 2 -4.13 -2.83 -18.07
CA LEU A 2 -4.40 -3.60 -16.86
C LEU A 2 -5.67 -3.06 -16.18
N TYR A 3 -6.59 -3.94 -15.81
CA TYR A 3 -7.84 -3.58 -15.13
C TYR A 3 -7.72 -3.77 -13.62
N HIS A 4 -8.60 -3.13 -12.86
CA HIS A 4 -8.69 -3.27 -11.41
C HIS A 4 -8.83 -4.77 -11.01
N PRO A 5 -8.18 -5.26 -9.94
CA PRO A 5 -8.19 -6.69 -9.57
C PRO A 5 -9.58 -7.31 -9.34
N GLY A 6 -10.59 -6.48 -9.09
CA GLY A 6 -11.99 -6.88 -8.90
C GLY A 6 -12.97 -6.38 -9.98
N SER A 7 -12.49 -5.86 -11.11
CA SER A 7 -13.35 -5.37 -12.19
C SER A 7 -12.69 -5.53 -13.56
N ASP A 8 -13.45 -5.97 -14.56
CA ASP A 8 -12.95 -6.12 -15.94
C ASP A 8 -13.10 -4.85 -16.79
N THR A 9 -13.61 -3.76 -16.21
CA THR A 9 -13.92 -2.51 -16.95
C THR A 9 -13.24 -1.28 -16.38
N VAL A 10 -12.87 -1.29 -15.10
CA VAL A 10 -12.21 -0.17 -14.44
C VAL A 10 -10.69 -0.28 -14.66
N PRO A 11 -10.02 0.72 -15.25
CA PRO A 11 -8.57 0.71 -15.38
C PRO A 11 -7.86 0.64 -14.02
N PHE A 12 -6.73 -0.07 -13.97
CA PHE A 12 -5.90 -0.11 -12.78
C PHE A 12 -5.10 1.19 -12.65
N ASP A 13 -5.35 1.95 -11.59
CA ASP A 13 -4.71 3.25 -11.33
C ASP A 13 -3.33 3.13 -10.66
N ALA A 14 -2.96 1.92 -10.21
CA ALA A 14 -1.73 1.64 -9.46
C ALA A 14 -1.48 2.62 -8.29
N SER A 15 -2.55 3.06 -7.63
CA SER A 15 -2.48 3.98 -6.50
C SER A 15 -1.75 3.37 -5.30
N LEU A 16 -1.08 4.19 -4.49
CA LEU A 16 -0.46 3.70 -3.25
C LEU A 16 -1.49 3.32 -2.17
N TYR A 17 -2.77 3.68 -2.35
CA TYR A 17 -3.87 3.21 -1.51
C TYR A 17 -4.01 1.68 -1.49
N TYR A 18 -3.50 0.95 -2.49
CA TYR A 18 -3.48 -0.52 -2.44
C TYR A 18 -2.60 -1.07 -1.31
N PHE A 19 -1.62 -0.29 -0.83
CA PHE A 19 -0.79 -0.67 0.31
C PHE A 19 -1.42 -0.27 1.64
N VAL A 20 -1.97 0.94 1.74
CA VAL A 20 -2.33 1.55 3.03
C VAL A 20 -3.83 1.73 3.25
N GLY A 21 -4.67 1.64 2.21
CA GLY A 21 -6.14 1.71 2.36
C GLY A 21 -6.70 0.56 3.22
N VAL A 22 -5.91 -0.49 3.41
CA VAL A 22 -6.17 -1.53 4.42
C VAL A 22 -6.10 -1.00 5.86
N PHE A 23 -5.77 0.26 6.12
CA PHE A 23 -5.83 0.86 7.46
C PHE A 23 -7.05 1.73 7.70
N ASP A 24 -7.93 1.86 6.71
CA ASP A 24 -9.23 2.50 6.92
C ASP A 24 -10.10 1.63 7.85
N ILE A 25 -10.62 2.26 8.90
CA ILE A 25 -11.39 1.68 10.00
C ILE A 25 -12.74 2.36 10.21
N TYR A 26 -13.22 3.25 9.32
CA TYR A 26 -14.46 4.06 9.48
C TYR A 26 -15.73 3.31 9.93
N ASP A 27 -15.85 2.01 9.64
CA ASP A 27 -16.96 1.15 10.10
C ASP A 27 -16.47 -0.09 10.88
N ARG A 28 -15.20 -0.07 11.31
CA ARG A 28 -14.46 -1.24 11.81
C ARG A 28 -13.56 -0.91 12.99
N GLU A 29 -13.75 0.22 13.65
CA GLU A 29 -12.96 0.69 14.79
C GLU A 29 -12.93 -0.36 15.91
N GLU A 30 -14.10 -0.89 16.26
CA GLU A 30 -14.25 -1.86 17.36
C GLU A 30 -13.71 -3.26 17.05
N THR A 31 -13.30 -3.53 15.82
CA THR A 31 -12.72 -4.82 15.41
C THR A 31 -11.30 -4.66 14.88
N LYS A 32 -11.18 -4.13 13.67
CA LYS A 32 -9.93 -3.89 12.97
C LYS A 32 -9.15 -2.75 13.63
N GLY A 33 -9.82 -1.69 14.06
CA GLY A 33 -9.18 -0.59 14.80
C GLY A 33 -8.52 -1.09 16.09
N LYS A 34 -9.23 -1.87 16.92
CA LYS A 34 -8.66 -2.51 18.13
C LYS A 34 -7.51 -3.48 17.84
N GLU A 35 -7.51 -4.14 16.69
CA GLU A 35 -6.39 -4.99 16.28
C GLU A 35 -5.17 -4.14 15.87
N LEU A 36 -5.38 -3.11 15.05
CA LEU A 36 -4.34 -2.21 14.56
C LEU A 36 -3.74 -1.37 15.70
N ALA A 37 -4.53 -0.94 16.68
CA ALA A 37 -4.07 -0.19 17.86
C ALA A 37 -3.05 -0.93 18.73
N ARG A 38 -2.81 -2.23 18.49
CA ARG A 38 -1.76 -3.01 19.16
C ARG A 38 -0.37 -2.81 18.57
N TYR A 39 -0.29 -2.23 17.37
CA TYR A 39 0.96 -1.95 16.68
C TYR A 39 1.37 -0.50 16.89
N ASN A 40 2.67 -0.26 16.97
CA ASN A 40 3.23 1.08 16.85
C ASN A 40 3.84 1.26 15.44
N PRO A 41 3.28 2.10 14.55
CA PRO A 41 3.81 2.29 13.19
C PRO A 41 5.19 2.95 13.18
N ASN A 42 5.61 3.58 14.29
CA ASN A 42 6.93 4.19 14.42
C ASN A 42 7.98 3.20 14.95
N ASP A 43 7.57 2.08 15.57
CA ASP A 43 8.49 1.00 15.92
C ASP A 43 8.80 0.15 14.68
N SER A 44 10.09 -0.08 14.42
CA SER A 44 10.53 -0.79 13.22
C SER A 44 9.99 -2.23 13.11
N LYS A 45 9.89 -2.94 14.23
CA LYS A 45 9.47 -4.35 14.24
C LYS A 45 7.97 -4.47 14.07
N ASP A 46 7.21 -3.63 14.78
CA ASP A 46 5.76 -3.56 14.60
C ASP A 46 5.39 -3.12 13.18
N ARG A 47 6.09 -2.11 12.64
CA ARG A 47 5.89 -1.65 11.26
C ARG A 47 6.15 -2.75 10.24
N GLU A 48 7.25 -3.49 10.36
CA GLU A 48 7.53 -4.62 9.46
C GLU A 48 6.43 -5.70 9.54
N ASN A 49 6.02 -6.09 10.75
CA ASN A 49 4.95 -7.07 10.95
C ASN A 49 3.63 -6.59 10.31
N LEU A 50 3.32 -5.32 10.48
CA LEU A 50 2.12 -4.68 9.96
C LEU A 50 2.12 -4.64 8.43
N ILE A 51 3.24 -4.28 7.80
CA ILE A 51 3.41 -4.29 6.35
C ILE A 51 3.20 -5.69 5.79
N LEU A 52 3.90 -6.68 6.34
CA LEU A 52 3.83 -8.07 5.89
C LEU A 52 2.42 -8.66 6.04
N LYS A 53 1.72 -8.29 7.12
CA LYS A 53 0.39 -8.82 7.43
C LYS A 53 -0.72 -8.15 6.61
N TYR A 54 -0.61 -6.85 6.32
CA TYR A 54 -1.73 -6.09 5.76
C TYR A 54 -1.45 -5.40 4.43
N CYS A 55 -0.24 -4.90 4.17
CA CYS A 55 0.03 -4.08 2.99
C CYS A 55 0.29 -4.91 1.72
N LEU A 56 0.86 -6.11 1.86
CA LEU A 56 1.37 -6.88 0.72
C LEU A 56 0.33 -7.86 0.13
N ASP A 57 -0.88 -7.37 -0.15
CA ASP A 57 -1.99 -8.13 -0.72
C ASP A 57 -2.43 -9.33 0.16
N PRO A 58 -2.97 -9.06 1.36
CA PRO A 58 -3.29 -10.10 2.35
C PRO A 58 -4.35 -11.08 1.86
N TYR A 59 -5.14 -10.68 0.87
CA TYR A 59 -6.19 -11.49 0.26
C TYR A 59 -5.80 -12.13 -1.07
N LYS A 60 -4.53 -12.01 -1.49
CA LYS A 60 -3.96 -12.59 -2.72
C LYS A 60 -4.78 -12.27 -3.99
N ARG A 61 -5.31 -11.04 -4.09
CA ARG A 61 -6.13 -10.58 -5.22
C ARG A 61 -5.28 -10.01 -6.36
N LEU A 62 -4.08 -9.53 -6.08
CA LEU A 62 -3.22 -8.91 -7.07
C LEU A 62 -2.48 -9.98 -7.88
N SER A 63 -2.61 -9.92 -9.21
CA SER A 63 -1.72 -10.68 -10.09
C SER A 63 -0.30 -10.10 -10.08
N TYR A 64 0.68 -10.87 -10.57
CA TYR A 64 2.08 -10.43 -10.69
C TYR A 64 2.24 -9.11 -11.48
N ARG A 65 1.39 -8.84 -12.48
CA ARG A 65 1.40 -7.57 -13.23
C ARG A 65 0.95 -6.38 -12.38
N HIS A 66 -0.06 -6.57 -11.54
CA HIS A 66 -0.52 -5.53 -10.61
C HIS A 66 0.58 -5.19 -9.61
N ARG A 67 1.19 -6.23 -9.01
CA ARG A 67 2.30 -6.07 -8.06
C ARG A 67 3.46 -5.30 -8.69
N TYR A 68 3.81 -5.63 -9.94
CA TYR A 68 4.83 -4.89 -10.67
C TYR A 68 4.48 -3.42 -10.85
N LYS A 69 3.26 -3.10 -11.30
CA LYS A 69 2.81 -1.71 -11.47
C LYS A 69 2.77 -0.93 -10.16
N LEU A 70 2.38 -1.56 -9.05
CA LEU A 70 2.44 -0.91 -7.74
C LEU A 70 3.87 -0.61 -7.30
N ILE A 71 4.82 -1.52 -7.54
CA ILE A 71 6.23 -1.29 -7.21
C ILE A 71 6.85 -0.20 -8.09
N GLU A 72 6.45 -0.12 -9.36
CA GLU A 72 6.84 0.96 -10.26
C GLU A 72 6.33 2.32 -9.74
N SER A 73 5.03 2.42 -9.42
CA SER A 73 4.43 3.64 -8.83
C SER A 73 5.09 4.03 -7.51
N LEU A 74 5.33 3.07 -6.62
CA LEU A 74 5.95 3.32 -5.32
C LEU A 74 7.41 3.77 -5.48
N SER A 75 8.17 3.15 -6.37
CA SER A 75 9.52 3.59 -6.71
C SER A 75 9.54 5.02 -7.24
N PHE A 76 8.61 5.35 -8.15
CA PHE A 76 8.50 6.70 -8.70
C PHE A 76 8.19 7.75 -7.61
N ALA A 77 7.24 7.44 -6.71
CA ALA A 77 6.90 8.29 -5.58
C ALA A 77 8.10 8.49 -4.63
N LEU A 78 8.81 7.41 -4.29
CA LEU A 78 10.01 7.48 -3.44
C LEU A 78 11.15 8.27 -4.11
N ASN A 79 11.28 8.27 -5.43
CA ASN A 79 12.30 9.08 -6.11
C ASN A 79 11.87 10.54 -6.36
N SER A 80 10.62 10.88 -6.07
CA SER A 80 10.08 12.23 -6.24
C SER A 80 10.21 13.06 -4.97
N VAL A 81 11.10 14.06 -4.98
CA VAL A 81 11.50 14.85 -3.79
C VAL A 81 10.31 15.42 -3.02
N ASN A 82 9.32 15.98 -3.72
CA ASN A 82 8.17 16.65 -3.12
C ASN A 82 6.88 15.81 -3.17
N PHE A 83 7.00 14.49 -3.29
CA PHE A 83 5.82 13.62 -3.28
C PHE A 83 5.12 13.67 -1.92
N ASN A 84 3.82 13.92 -1.93
CA ASN A 84 3.02 14.05 -0.71
C ASN A 84 2.54 12.67 -0.23
N PHE A 85 3.31 12.02 0.65
CA PHE A 85 2.89 10.76 1.27
C PHE A 85 1.81 10.96 2.35
N GLN A 86 1.68 12.16 2.91
CA GLN A 86 0.72 12.50 3.95
C GLN A 86 -0.73 12.41 3.44
N SER A 87 -0.99 12.72 2.17
CA SER A 87 -2.34 12.64 1.59
C SER A 87 -2.94 11.23 1.52
N TYR A 88 -2.18 10.18 1.88
CA TYR A 88 -2.69 8.81 1.97
C TYR A 88 -3.17 8.43 3.38
N PHE A 89 -2.88 9.26 4.37
CA PHE A 89 -3.27 9.10 5.77
C PHE A 89 -4.14 10.25 6.29
N GLU A 90 -4.32 11.29 5.47
CA GLU A 90 -5.13 12.46 5.78
C GLU A 90 -6.58 12.05 6.08
N ASP A 91 -7.04 12.41 7.28
CA ASP A 91 -8.43 12.26 7.69
C ASP A 91 -9.26 13.35 7.01
N ASP A 92 -10.10 12.95 6.04
CA ASP A 92 -11.00 13.84 5.32
C ASP A 92 -12.43 13.65 5.85
N PRO A 93 -12.98 14.61 6.63
CA PRO A 93 -14.30 14.49 7.25
C PRO A 93 -15.43 14.30 6.24
N ASP A 94 -15.23 14.71 4.99
CA ASP A 94 -16.23 14.60 3.92
C ASP A 94 -16.15 13.26 3.15
N LYS A 95 -15.12 12.44 3.39
CA LYS A 95 -14.89 11.20 2.61
C LYS A 95 -15.36 9.90 3.26
N TYR A 96 -15.93 9.94 4.46
CA TYR A 96 -16.35 8.73 5.18
C TYR A 96 -15.22 7.70 5.30
N THR A 97 -14.00 8.16 5.57
CA THR A 97 -12.81 7.35 5.79
C THR A 97 -12.21 7.73 7.13
N THR A 98 -11.68 6.77 7.88
CA THR A 98 -10.93 7.06 9.12
C THR A 98 -9.76 6.09 9.18
N MET A 99 -8.55 6.61 9.13
CA MET A 99 -7.35 5.79 9.18
C MET A 99 -7.05 5.37 10.62
N ALA A 100 -6.47 4.18 10.81
CA ALA A 100 -6.07 3.69 12.13
C ALA A 100 -4.97 4.53 12.80
N TRP A 101 -4.22 5.27 11.98
CA TRP A 101 -3.32 6.34 12.39
C TRP A 101 -3.47 7.48 11.38
N ASP A 102 -3.58 8.70 11.86
CA ASP A 102 -3.57 9.88 10.99
C ASP A 102 -2.14 10.23 10.54
N GLU A 103 -2.02 11.23 9.67
CA GLU A 103 -0.74 11.67 9.13
C GLU A 103 0.23 12.24 10.19
N THR A 104 -0.27 12.64 11.35
CA THR A 104 0.51 13.22 12.45
C THR A 104 1.05 12.15 13.39
N GLU A 105 0.43 10.96 13.39
CA GLU A 105 0.83 9.82 14.22
C GLU A 105 1.96 8.99 13.61
N ILE A 106 2.22 9.12 12.30
CA ILE A 106 3.35 8.46 11.62
C ILE A 106 4.48 9.47 11.38
N VAL A 107 5.56 9.35 12.16
CA VAL A 107 6.68 10.30 12.18
C VAL A 107 7.42 10.37 10.83
N ASP A 108 7.59 9.22 10.17
CA ASP A 108 8.29 9.13 8.89
C ASP A 108 7.45 8.35 7.87
N LEU A 109 6.46 9.03 7.28
CA LEU A 109 5.60 8.49 6.24
C LEU A 109 6.38 7.99 5.03
N ARG A 110 7.39 8.75 4.59
CA ARG A 110 8.24 8.36 3.46
C ARG A 110 9.04 7.10 3.79
N GLY A 111 9.57 7.00 5.01
CA GLY A 111 10.22 5.80 5.53
C GLY A 111 9.27 4.60 5.62
N PHE A 112 8.01 4.81 6.02
CA PHE A 112 6.99 3.76 6.03
C PHE A 112 6.77 3.17 4.62
N PHE A 113 6.62 4.02 3.61
CA PHE A 113 6.51 3.61 2.21
C PHE A 113 7.81 2.99 1.66
N ALA A 114 8.97 3.43 2.13
CA ALA A 114 10.26 2.82 1.78
C ALA A 114 10.38 1.39 2.35
N ASP A 115 9.90 1.16 3.57
CA ASP A 115 9.83 -0.18 4.17
C ASP A 115 8.86 -1.09 3.41
N ILE A 116 7.70 -0.57 2.95
CA ILE A 116 6.80 -1.31 2.04
C ILE A 116 7.56 -1.70 0.77
N TYR A 117 8.25 -0.75 0.14
CA TYR A 117 8.99 -1.01 -1.10
C TYR A 117 10.03 -2.12 -0.91
N ARG A 118 10.83 -2.05 0.17
CA ARG A 118 11.83 -3.07 0.50
C ARG A 118 11.19 -4.44 0.67
N LEU A 119 10.21 -4.55 1.57
CA LEU A 119 9.56 -5.82 1.91
C LEU A 119 8.80 -6.41 0.71
N ALA A 120 8.15 -5.57 -0.09
CA ALA A 120 7.44 -6.03 -1.28
C ALA A 120 8.40 -6.58 -2.36
N ASN A 121 9.58 -5.97 -2.54
CA ASN A 121 10.61 -6.51 -3.44
C ASN A 121 11.14 -7.87 -2.98
N GLU A 122 11.16 -8.14 -1.68
CA GLU A 122 11.53 -9.43 -1.11
C GLU A 122 10.40 -10.46 -1.30
N VAL A 123 9.19 -10.13 -0.87
CA VAL A 123 8.02 -11.04 -0.86
C VAL A 123 7.50 -11.33 -2.27
N TRP A 124 7.51 -10.35 -3.18
CA TRP A 124 7.04 -10.49 -4.54
C TRP A 124 8.16 -10.75 -5.56
N LYS A 125 9.37 -11.09 -5.10
CA LYS A 125 10.55 -11.24 -5.96
C LYS A 125 10.28 -12.05 -7.24
N ASP A 126 9.69 -13.23 -7.13
CA ASP A 126 9.44 -14.11 -8.28
C ASP A 126 8.39 -13.52 -9.24
N ASP A 127 7.35 -12.88 -8.70
CA ASP A 127 6.33 -12.19 -9.47
C ASP A 127 6.90 -11.00 -10.24
N LEU A 128 7.74 -10.20 -9.59
CA LEU A 128 8.41 -9.05 -10.20
C LEU A 128 9.39 -9.51 -11.28
N GLN A 129 10.16 -10.57 -11.03
CA GLN A 129 11.04 -11.17 -12.03
C GLN A 129 10.26 -11.67 -13.24
N LYS A 130 9.13 -12.35 -13.02
CA LYS A 130 8.26 -12.79 -14.11
C LYS A 130 7.74 -11.62 -14.92
N ALA A 131 7.18 -10.61 -14.25
CA ALA A 131 6.62 -9.42 -14.89
C ALA A 131 7.66 -8.63 -15.69
N SER A 132 8.91 -8.54 -15.19
CA SER A 132 10.01 -7.83 -15.85
C SER A 132 10.41 -8.42 -17.21
N ARG A 133 10.06 -9.70 -17.48
CA ARG A 133 10.38 -10.40 -18.73
C ARG A 133 9.30 -10.24 -19.80
N GLU A 134 8.16 -9.67 -19.46
CA GLU A 134 7.07 -9.39 -20.39
C GLU A 134 7.23 -8.00 -21.00
N ASP A 135 6.52 -7.74 -22.09
CA ASP A 135 6.38 -6.39 -22.62
C ASP A 135 5.28 -5.64 -21.85
N GLN A 136 5.69 -4.76 -20.92
CA GLN A 136 4.76 -4.05 -20.05
C GLN A 136 3.85 -3.06 -20.81
N SER A 137 4.18 -2.70 -22.05
CA SER A 137 3.33 -1.83 -22.88
C SER A 137 2.06 -2.53 -23.38
N THR A 138 2.06 -3.87 -23.36
CA THR A 138 0.94 -4.70 -23.82
C THR A 138 -0.08 -5.01 -22.73
N TRP A 139 0.24 -4.68 -21.48
CA TRP A 139 -0.58 -5.00 -20.32
C TRP A 139 -1.85 -4.20 -20.28
#